data_AF-A0A662EDV1-F1
#
_entry.id   AF-A0A662EDV1-F1
#
_cell.length_a   1.000
_cell.length_b   1.000
_cell.length_c   1.000
_cell.angle_alpha   90.00
_cell.angle_beta   90.00
_cell.angle_gamma   90.00
#
_symmetry.space_group_name_H-M   'P 1'
#
loop_
_entity.id
_entity.type
_entity.pdbx_description
1 polymer ?
#
loop_
_entity_poly.entity_id
_entity_poly.type
_entity_poly.pdbx_seq_one_letter_code
_entity_poly.pdbx_strand_id
1 'polypeptide(L)'
;VAEAIKRAGTLEKEALIKALEETEYISPLGEVLRFSPSNIIKHQGFKAQKLLQWQNGEQQVIYPFELATADFIYPFHFGGE
;
A
#
# COMPACT_ATOMS: atom_id res chain seq x y z
N VAL A 1 7.98 -5.52 9.05
CA VAL A 1 7.81 -6.35 10.29
C VAL A 1 9.14 -6.77 10.89
N ALA A 2 10.03 -7.45 10.15
CA ALA A 2 11.32 -7.90 10.70
C ALA A 2 12.16 -6.76 11.31
N GLU A 3 12.18 -5.59 10.67
CA GLU A 3 12.87 -4.40 11.19
C GLU A 3 12.25 -3.87 12.48
N ALA A 4 10.92 -3.87 12.59
CA ALA A 4 10.22 -3.46 13.80
C ALA A 4 10.52 -4.40 14.97
N ILE A 5 10.60 -5.72 14.73
CA ILE A 5 11.01 -6.70 15.76
C ILE A 5 12.44 -6.42 16.23
N LYS A 6 13.36 -6.17 15.29
CA LYS A 6 14.75 -5.81 15.62
C LYS A 6 14.83 -4.50 16.42
N ARG A 7 14.00 -3.52 16.08
CA ARG A 7 13.90 -2.23 16.78
C ARG A 7 13.32 -2.38 18.19
N ALA A 8 12.26 -3.18 18.34
CA ALA A 8 11.62 -3.43 19.62
C ALA A 8 12.53 -4.21 20.58
N GLY A 9 13.36 -5.12 20.06
CA GLY A 9 14.21 -6.00 20.87
C GLY A 9 13.41 -7.01 21.71
N THR A 10 12.10 -7.08 21.50
CA THR A 10 11.16 -7.93 22.22
C THR A 10 9.97 -8.28 21.31
N LEU A 11 9.23 -9.32 21.71
CA LEU A 11 7.95 -9.69 21.12
C LEU A 11 6.77 -9.33 22.04
N GLU A 12 7.04 -8.59 23.12
CA GLU A 12 5.98 -7.98 23.94
C GLU A 12 5.12 -7.08 23.05
N LYS A 13 3.80 -7.22 23.22
CA LYS A 13 2.80 -6.69 22.31
C LYS A 13 2.85 -5.17 22.19
N GLU A 14 2.88 -4.45 23.30
CA GLU A 14 2.84 -2.98 23.30
C GLU A 14 4.11 -2.39 22.70
N ALA A 15 5.27 -2.92 23.07
CA ALA A 15 6.57 -2.54 22.51
C ALA A 15 6.63 -2.83 21.00
N LEU A 16 6.11 -3.98 20.56
CA LEU A 16 6.10 -4.34 19.14
C LEU A 16 5.14 -3.47 18.32
N ILE A 17 3.95 -3.15 18.85
CA ILE A 17 3.00 -2.25 18.19
C ILE A 17 3.65 -0.87 17.98
N LYS A 18 4.25 -0.31 19.03
CA LYS A 18 4.94 0.99 18.93
C LYS A 18 6.05 0.97 17.89
N ALA A 19 6.88 -0.08 17.88
CA ALA A 19 7.93 -0.21 16.88
C ALA A 19 7.39 -0.38 15.45
N LEU A 20 6.23 -1.04 15.27
CA LEU A 20 5.58 -1.16 13.97
C LEU A 20 5.03 0.19 13.49
N GLU A 21 4.45 1.01 14.36
CA GLU A 21 3.94 2.34 14.03
C GLU A 21 5.04 3.31 13.54
N GLU A 22 6.27 3.13 14.03
CA GLU A 22 7.46 3.89 13.60
C GLU A 22 8.04 3.39 12.25
N THR A 23 7.46 2.35 11.64
CA THR A 23 7.98 1.79 10.39
C THR A 23 7.39 2.50 9.18
N GLU A 24 8.27 3.02 8.33
CA GLU A 24 7.95 3.46 6.98
C GLU A 24 8.47 2.43 5.98
N TYR A 25 7.61 1.96 5.08
CA TYR A 25 7.98 0.97 4.07
C TYR A 25 7.54 1.39 2.68
N ILE A 26 8.51 1.52 1.76
CA ILE A 26 8.23 1.84 0.35
C ILE A 26 7.53 0.61 -0.27
N SER A 27 6.23 0.74 -0.54
CA SER A 27 5.42 -0.35 -1.08
C SER A 27 5.43 -0.35 -2.60
N PRO A 28 5.32 -1.53 -3.25
CA PRO A 28 5.03 -1.62 -4.69
C PRO A 28 3.66 -1.02 -5.07
N LEU A 29 2.80 -0.66 -4.10
CA LEU A 29 1.50 -0.04 -4.33
C LEU A 29 1.57 1.50 -4.51
N GLY A 30 2.74 2.05 -4.84
CA GLY A 30 2.94 3.48 -5.11
C GLY A 30 2.89 4.40 -3.88
N GLU A 31 2.71 3.86 -2.67
CA GLU A 31 2.55 4.62 -1.43
C GLU A 31 3.53 4.10 -0.37
N VAL A 32 4.07 4.99 0.46
CA VAL A 32 4.83 4.58 1.65
C VAL A 32 3.84 4.07 2.70
N LEU A 33 3.93 2.78 3.02
CA LEU A 33 3.16 2.18 4.10
C LEU A 33 3.54 2.83 5.43
N ARG A 34 2.54 3.40 6.11
CA ARG A 34 2.61 3.92 7.47
C ARG A 34 1.39 3.45 8.24
N PHE A 35 1.57 2.97 9.46
CA PHE A 35 0.42 2.59 10.29
C PHE A 35 -0.17 3.82 10.97
N SER A 36 -1.48 4.01 10.82
CA SER A 36 -2.20 5.10 11.47
C SER A 36 -3.68 4.73 11.67
N PRO A 37 -4.39 5.36 12.61
CA PRO A 37 -5.78 5.03 12.87
C PRO A 37 -6.70 5.39 11.69
N SER A 38 -7.75 4.59 11.53
CA SER A 38 -8.91 4.83 10.67
C SER A 38 -10.19 4.85 11.51
N ASN A 39 -11.37 4.98 10.89
CA ASN A 39 -12.65 5.00 11.59
C ASN A 39 -12.94 3.70 12.38
N ILE A 40 -12.37 2.56 11.96
CA ILE A 40 -12.65 1.24 12.56
C ILE A 40 -11.36 0.54 13.00
N ILE A 41 -10.29 0.65 12.21
CA ILE A 41 -9.03 -0.07 12.43
C ILE A 41 -8.01 0.87 13.07
N LYS A 42 -7.49 0.49 14.24
CA LYS A 42 -6.57 1.30 15.07
C LYS A 42 -5.19 1.50 14.46
N HIS A 43 -4.66 0.51 13.75
CA HIS A 43 -3.34 0.53 13.12
C HIS A 43 -3.47 0.18 11.63
N GLN A 44 -4.19 1.01 10.87
CA GLN A 44 -4.40 0.81 9.43
C GLN A 44 -3.15 1.22 8.66
N GLY A 45 -2.69 0.35 7.75
CA GLY A 45 -1.59 0.66 6.83
C GLY A 45 -2.02 1.57 5.68
N PHE A 46 -2.54 0.98 4.61
CA PHE A 46 -3.05 1.73 3.47
C PHE A 46 -4.49 2.19 3.72
N LYS A 47 -4.78 3.44 3.38
CA LYS A 47 -6.13 4.02 3.53
C LYS A 47 -6.83 4.27 2.21
N ALA A 48 -6.08 4.46 1.13
CA ALA A 48 -6.64 4.64 -0.19
C ALA A 48 -7.10 3.30 -0.76
N GLN A 49 -8.37 3.23 -1.18
CA GLN A 49 -8.83 2.17 -2.07
C GLN A 49 -8.16 2.35 -3.43
N LYS A 50 -7.53 1.30 -3.94
CA LYS A 50 -6.82 1.34 -5.23
C LYS A 50 -7.57 0.52 -6.27
N LEU A 51 -7.61 1.03 -7.49
CA LEU A 51 -7.94 0.24 -8.68
C LEU A 51 -6.63 -0.20 -9.33
N LEU A 52 -6.57 -1.48 -9.69
CA LEU A 52 -5.38 -2.12 -10.18
C LEU A 52 -5.66 -2.71 -11.57
N GLN A 53 -4.68 -2.64 -12.47
CA GLN A 53 -4.74 -3.26 -13.78
C GLN A 53 -3.44 -3.99 -14.10
N TRP A 54 -3.54 -5.20 -14.63
CA TRP A 54 -2.39 -5.91 -15.19
C TRP A 54 -2.04 -5.30 -16.55
N GLN A 55 -0.82 -4.79 -16.68
CA GLN A 55 -0.29 -4.21 -17.92
C GLN A 55 1.12 -4.77 -18.13
N ASN A 56 1.39 -5.30 -19.32
CA ASN A 56 2.70 -5.87 -19.69
C ASN A 56 3.26 -6.90 -18.68
N GLY A 57 2.38 -7.67 -18.04
CA GLY A 57 2.78 -8.69 -17.05
C GLY A 57 3.09 -8.14 -15.65
N GLU A 58 2.81 -6.86 -15.38
CA GLU A 58 2.95 -6.24 -14.07
C GLU A 58 1.63 -5.64 -13.57
N GLN A 59 1.42 -5.62 -12.26
CA GLN A 59 0.23 -5.04 -11.65
C GLN A 59 0.46 -3.54 -11.38
N GLN A 60 -0.27 -2.69 -12.11
CA GLN A 60 -0.19 -1.24 -11.99
C GLN A 60 -1.35 -0.67 -11.16
N VAL A 61 -1.10 0.42 -10.45
CA VAL A 61 -2.15 1.23 -9.79
C VAL A 61 -2.62 2.27 -10.79
N ILE A 62 -3.92 2.30 -11.09
CA ILE A 62 -4.52 3.25 -12.07
C ILE A 62 -5.37 4.33 -11.41
N TYR A 63 -5.76 4.15 -10.14
CA TYR A 63 -6.51 5.11 -9.35
C TYR A 63 -6.29 4.82 -7.85
N PRO A 64 -6.22 5.84 -6.96
CA PRO A 64 -6.36 7.28 -7.23
C PRO A 64 -5.15 7.86 -7.97
N PHE A 65 -5.34 8.99 -8.66
CA PHE A 65 -4.34 9.53 -9.59
C PHE A 65 -3.04 9.97 -8.90
N GLU A 66 -3.10 10.36 -7.63
CA GLU A 66 -1.93 10.75 -6.84
C GLU A 66 -1.02 9.55 -6.52
N LEU A 67 -1.56 8.33 -6.62
CA LEU A 67 -0.85 7.07 -6.38
C LEU A 67 -0.74 6.21 -7.65
N ALA A 68 -1.20 6.73 -8.80
CA ALA A 68 -1.19 5.99 -10.04
C ALA A 68 0.25 5.77 -10.53
N THR A 69 0.55 4.52 -10.89
CA THR A 69 1.83 4.13 -11.46
C THR A 69 1.76 4.02 -12.99
N ALA A 70 0.55 3.93 -13.55
CA ALA A 70 0.28 3.95 -14.98
C ALA A 70 -1.14 4.48 -15.26
N ASP A 71 -1.37 4.90 -16.50
CA ASP A 71 -2.71 5.25 -16.98
C ASP A 71 -3.56 3.99 -17.21
N PHE A 72 -4.88 4.13 -17.13
CA PHE A 72 -5.80 3.04 -17.45
C PHE A 72 -5.78 2.73 -18.95
N ILE A 73 -5.59 1.45 -19.29
CA ILE A 73 -5.64 0.96 -20.67
C ILE A 73 -7.01 0.31 -20.91
N TYR A 74 -7.76 0.79 -21.91
CA TYR A 74 -8.99 0.13 -22.28
C TYR A 74 -8.71 -1.30 -22.77
N PRO A 75 -9.45 -2.32 -22.29
CA PRO A 75 -9.23 -3.71 -22.69
C PRO A 75 -9.59 -3.98 -24.15
N PHE A 76 -10.28 -3.05 -24.82
CA PHE A 76 -10.65 -3.10 -26.23
C PHE A 76 -10.79 -1.68 -26.77
N HIS A 77 -10.61 -1.52 -28.08
CA HIS A 77 -10.88 -0.26 -28.77
C HIS A 77 -12.37 -0.16 -29.10
N PHE A 78 -12.99 0.97 -28.78
CA PHE A 78 -14.35 1.27 -29.26
C PHE A 78 -14.26 1.82 -30.68
N GLY A 79 -14.94 1.14 -31.62
CA GLY A 79 -14.82 1.39 -33.06
C GLY A 79 -13.74 0.48 -33.66
N GLY A 80 -14.17 -0.61 -34.29
CA GLY A 80 -13.29 -1.38 -35.17
C GLY A 80 -12.88 -0.55 -36.39
N GLU A 81 -11.94 -1.06 -37.18
CA GLU A 81 -11.60 -0.49 -38.50
C GLU A 81 -12.83 -0.11 -39.32
#